data_AF-A0A7W5B0Y5-F1
#
_entry.id   AF-A0A7W5B0Y5-F1
#
_cell.length_a   1.000
_cell.length_b   1.000
_cell.length_c   1.000
_cell.angle_alpha   90.00
_cell.angle_beta   90.00
_cell.angle_gamma   90.00
#
_symmetry.space_group_name_H-M   'P 1'
#
loop_
_entity.id
_entity.type
_entity.pdbx_description
1 polymer ?
#
loop_
_entity_poly.entity_id
_entity_poly.type
_entity_poly.pdbx_seq_one_letter_code
_entity_poly.pdbx_strand_id
1 'polypeptide(L)'
;MIKKLVLFRSRISLISYTMLLFILVLQGCGVKPDLVTDPLTDFEGNSQLSSQAAASEDSHVRASIVSGADVRWVHMSWPIPMDKVSQPLIGSRDGNKINELLGWVDQARRIEPRGLTSPLDGRSMAINIDYANGERLQIRPAWTCTSSQDEQGNTETSCNSVEDRIWVSNSKEGEYFAESASLYDFIQQDYLDWMPSVAPYEAPDQLKAGDEYLIRGHGALADWATVELIEDNDTVLLQKIPVKDGEWQAKGTLPDNLPEGDYEWQIDTGETTYGVAVHISHK
;
A
#
# COMPACT_ATOMS: atom_id res chain seq x y z
N MET A 1 15.59 12.04 -43.80
CA MET A 1 14.49 11.70 -42.87
C MET A 1 14.28 10.18 -42.95
N ILE A 2 14.95 9.43 -42.09
CA ILE A 2 14.82 7.97 -42.01
C ILE A 2 14.63 7.65 -40.53
N LYS A 3 13.41 7.23 -40.15
CA LYS A 3 13.12 6.71 -38.80
C LYS A 3 13.74 5.32 -38.69
N LYS A 4 14.75 5.15 -37.83
CA LYS A 4 15.26 3.83 -37.45
C LYS A 4 14.34 3.23 -36.39
N LEU A 5 13.69 2.13 -36.78
CA LEU A 5 12.96 1.23 -35.91
C LEU A 5 14.00 0.37 -35.16
N VAL A 6 14.10 0.54 -33.84
CA VAL A 6 14.95 -0.33 -33.00
C VAL A 6 14.08 -1.50 -32.54
N LEU A 7 14.38 -2.68 -33.08
CA LEU A 7 13.80 -3.96 -32.72
C LEU A 7 14.44 -4.45 -31.40
N PHE A 8 13.65 -4.52 -30.33
CA PHE A 8 14.03 -5.20 -29.09
C PHE A 8 14.08 -6.72 -29.34
N ARG A 9 15.29 -7.28 -29.31
CA ARG A 9 15.51 -8.73 -29.27
C ARG A 9 15.43 -9.18 -27.81
N SER A 10 14.31 -9.80 -27.44
CA SER A 10 14.17 -10.58 -26.21
C SER A 10 15.13 -11.78 -26.27
N ARG A 11 16.12 -11.81 -25.39
CA ARG A 11 16.96 -12.99 -25.14
C ARG A 11 16.42 -13.70 -23.91
N ILE A 12 15.65 -14.76 -24.16
CA ILE A 12 15.35 -15.83 -23.23
C ILE A 12 16.68 -16.50 -22.88
N SER A 13 17.14 -16.34 -21.62
CA SER A 13 18.31 -17.04 -21.10
C SER A 13 17.95 -17.74 -19.79
N LEU A 14 17.69 -19.04 -19.93
CA LEU A 14 18.32 -20.09 -19.12
C LEU A 14 18.20 -19.99 -17.59
N ILE A 15 16.98 -20.13 -17.05
CA ILE A 15 16.76 -20.57 -15.66
C ILE A 15 15.89 -21.83 -15.70
N SER A 16 16.52 -22.98 -15.96
CA SER A 16 15.87 -24.29 -15.93
C SER A 16 16.90 -25.36 -15.65
N TYR A 17 17.58 -25.35 -14.50
CA TYR A 17 18.34 -26.55 -14.06
C TYR A 17 18.62 -26.65 -12.55
N THR A 18 17.93 -25.91 -11.68
CA THR A 18 18.14 -25.98 -10.21
C THR A 18 16.90 -26.33 -9.39
N MET A 19 15.82 -26.78 -10.05
CA MET A 19 14.58 -27.20 -9.37
C MET A 19 14.24 -28.69 -9.64
N LEU A 20 15.27 -29.55 -9.69
CA LEU A 20 15.08 -31.00 -9.84
C LEU A 20 15.93 -31.84 -8.89
N LEU A 21 16.32 -31.29 -7.73
CA LEU A 21 17.14 -32.00 -6.75
C LEU A 21 16.67 -31.85 -5.28
N PHE A 22 15.36 -31.68 -5.06
CA PHE A 22 14.77 -31.62 -3.72
C PHE A 22 13.49 -32.48 -3.56
N ILE A 23 13.32 -33.49 -4.40
CA ILE A 23 12.28 -34.53 -4.25
C ILE A 23 12.98 -35.88 -4.20
N LEU A 24 13.71 -36.19 -3.11
CA LEU A 24 14.20 -37.56 -2.89
C LEU A 24 14.64 -37.89 -1.46
N VAL A 25 14.24 -37.12 -0.44
CA VAL A 25 14.43 -37.54 0.96
C VAL A 25 13.18 -37.16 1.73
N LEU A 26 12.31 -38.14 1.98
CA LEU A 26 11.43 -38.31 3.14
C LEU A 26 10.40 -39.41 2.82
N GLN A 27 10.89 -40.65 2.69
CA GLN A 27 10.08 -41.84 2.93
C GLN A 27 10.71 -42.57 4.11
N GLY A 28 10.00 -42.60 5.24
CA GLY A 28 10.42 -43.38 6.39
C GLY A 28 9.83 -42.90 7.71
N CYS A 29 8.57 -43.24 7.96
CA CYS A 29 8.10 -43.68 9.28
C CYS A 29 6.68 -44.23 9.13
N GLY A 30 6.56 -45.55 9.28
CA GLY A 30 5.29 -46.26 9.26
C GLY A 30 4.47 -46.00 10.51
N VAL A 31 3.15 -45.99 10.35
CA VAL A 31 2.19 -46.20 11.43
C VAL A 31 1.15 -47.21 10.92
N LYS A 32 0.90 -48.22 11.75
CA LYS A 32 -0.02 -49.34 11.53
C LYS A 32 -1.48 -48.88 11.48
N PRO A 33 -2.37 -49.66 10.83
CA PRO A 33 -3.80 -49.41 10.83
C PRO A 33 -4.47 -50.06 12.04
N ASP A 34 -5.36 -49.33 12.71
CA ASP A 34 -6.40 -49.93 13.53
C ASP A 34 -7.76 -49.67 12.88
N LEU A 35 -8.43 -50.77 12.57
CA LEU A 35 -9.82 -50.85 12.20
C LEU A 35 -10.69 -50.47 13.39
N VAL A 36 -11.61 -49.52 13.21
CA VAL A 36 -12.88 -49.52 13.95
C VAL A 36 -14.01 -49.23 12.96
N THR A 37 -14.91 -50.20 12.89
CA THR A 37 -16.18 -50.25 12.17
C THR A 37 -17.30 -49.54 12.92
N ASP A 38 -18.18 -48.91 12.13
CA ASP A 38 -19.64 -48.72 12.32
C ASP A 38 -20.17 -47.72 13.37
N PRO A 39 -21.45 -47.28 13.26
CA PRO A 39 -22.24 -46.98 12.05
C PRO A 39 -23.03 -45.65 12.17
N LEU A 40 -23.69 -45.32 11.05
CA LEU A 40 -24.86 -44.44 10.87
C LEU A 40 -25.73 -44.18 12.12
N THR A 41 -25.98 -42.90 12.39
CA THR A 41 -27.22 -42.44 13.03
C THR A 41 -27.74 -41.16 12.37
N ASP A 42 -29.01 -41.25 11.97
CA ASP A 42 -29.87 -40.17 11.49
C ASP A 42 -29.95 -39.00 12.48
N PHE A 43 -30.01 -37.78 11.96
CA PHE A 43 -30.33 -36.58 12.74
C PHE A 43 -31.52 -35.85 12.08
N GLU A 44 -32.73 -36.34 12.36
CA GLU A 44 -33.94 -35.51 12.38
C GLU A 44 -34.07 -34.90 13.79
N GLY A 45 -34.16 -33.58 13.89
CA GLY A 45 -34.21 -32.92 15.19
C GLY A 45 -34.51 -31.43 15.13
N ASN A 46 -35.79 -31.13 14.95
CA ASN A 46 -36.48 -29.85 15.21
C ASN A 46 -35.90 -29.05 16.41
N SER A 47 -35.62 -27.77 16.23
CA SER A 47 -35.60 -26.78 17.33
C SER A 47 -36.02 -25.42 16.78
N GLN A 48 -37.32 -25.15 16.82
CA GLN A 48 -37.95 -24.23 17.77
C GLN A 48 -37.41 -22.80 17.75
N LEU A 49 -38.27 -21.94 17.21
CA LEU A 49 -38.37 -20.53 17.55
C LEU A 49 -38.07 -20.27 19.02
N SER A 50 -37.06 -19.44 19.28
CA SER A 50 -37.08 -18.51 20.40
C SER A 50 -36.89 -17.11 19.85
N SER A 51 -38.02 -16.42 19.70
CA SER A 51 -38.08 -14.97 19.63
C SER A 51 -37.62 -14.42 20.98
N GLN A 52 -36.38 -13.98 21.06
CA GLN A 52 -35.98 -13.00 22.06
C GLN A 52 -35.69 -11.69 21.35
N ALA A 53 -36.63 -10.77 21.51
CA ALA A 53 -36.42 -9.36 21.31
C ALA A 53 -35.31 -8.93 22.26
N ALA A 54 -34.09 -8.85 21.74
CA ALA A 54 -33.05 -8.04 22.34
C ALA A 54 -33.28 -6.62 21.85
N ALA A 55 -33.68 -5.74 22.77
CA ALA A 55 -33.55 -4.31 22.57
C ALA A 55 -32.09 -4.06 22.19
N SER A 56 -31.90 -3.50 20.99
CA SER A 56 -30.64 -2.94 20.53
C SER A 56 -30.31 -1.77 21.44
N GLU A 57 -29.64 -2.05 22.56
CA GLU A 57 -28.87 -1.01 23.23
C GLU A 57 -27.80 -0.56 22.24
N ASP A 58 -27.93 0.73 21.89
CA ASP A 58 -27.03 1.53 21.09
C ASP A 58 -25.64 1.52 21.76
N SER A 59 -24.91 0.43 21.56
CA SER A 59 -23.53 0.30 21.98
C SER A 59 -22.70 1.15 21.03
N HIS A 60 -22.74 2.46 21.26
CA HIS A 60 -21.65 3.35 20.89
C HIS A 60 -20.43 2.88 21.67
N VAL A 61 -19.79 1.83 21.17
CA VAL A 61 -18.39 1.52 21.47
C VAL A 61 -17.63 2.73 20.98
N ARG A 62 -17.44 3.71 21.87
CA ARG A 62 -16.53 4.82 21.66
C ARG A 62 -15.18 4.18 21.39
N ALA A 63 -14.73 4.28 20.14
CA ALA A 63 -13.36 3.97 19.80
C ALA A 63 -12.49 4.74 20.81
N SER A 64 -11.53 4.06 21.44
CA SER A 64 -10.67 4.71 22.42
C SER A 64 -10.04 5.92 21.74
N ILE A 65 -10.32 7.12 22.24
CA ILE A 65 -9.85 8.38 21.66
C ILE A 65 -8.33 8.34 21.69
N VAL A 66 -7.72 7.97 20.57
CA VAL A 66 -6.28 8.07 20.41
C VAL A 66 -5.99 9.55 20.24
N SER A 67 -5.11 10.08 21.09
CA SER A 67 -4.80 11.49 21.05
C SER A 67 -4.04 11.80 19.75
N GLY A 68 -4.33 12.94 19.10
CA GLY A 68 -3.57 13.35 17.92
C GLY A 68 -2.07 13.52 18.18
N ALA A 69 -1.64 13.60 19.45
CA ALA A 69 -0.24 13.63 19.85
C ALA A 69 0.50 12.29 19.63
N ASP A 70 -0.24 11.19 19.49
CA ASP A 70 0.33 9.85 19.26
C ASP A 70 0.43 9.50 17.76
N VAL A 71 -0.17 10.31 16.89
CA VAL A 71 -0.08 10.13 15.44
C VAL A 71 1.34 10.49 14.98
N ARG A 72 1.96 9.60 14.22
CA ARG A 72 3.27 9.86 13.59
C ARG A 72 3.06 10.55 12.24
N TRP A 73 2.23 9.98 11.40
CA TRP A 73 1.93 10.50 10.07
C TRP A 73 0.52 10.14 9.60
N VAL A 74 -0.06 11.02 8.81
CA VAL A 74 -1.25 10.76 8.01
C VAL A 74 -0.89 10.90 6.54
N HIS A 75 -1.27 9.92 5.72
CA HIS A 75 -0.96 9.92 4.30
C HIS A 75 -2.05 9.23 3.48
N MET A 76 -2.05 9.47 2.17
CA MET A 76 -2.89 8.76 1.22
C MET A 76 -2.12 7.63 0.55
N SER A 77 -2.73 6.44 0.50
CA SER A 77 -2.31 5.41 -0.44
C SER A 77 -3.19 5.45 -1.69
N TRP A 78 -2.55 5.37 -2.85
CA TRP A 78 -3.21 5.43 -4.16
C TRP A 78 -3.47 4.03 -4.72
N PRO A 79 -4.50 3.86 -5.57
CA PRO A 79 -4.64 2.65 -6.36
C PRO A 79 -3.39 2.40 -7.23
N ILE A 80 -2.95 1.15 -7.35
CA ILE A 80 -1.85 0.76 -8.25
C ILE A 80 -2.28 1.02 -9.71
N PRO A 81 -1.41 1.58 -10.58
CA PRO A 81 -0.03 2.00 -10.32
C PRO A 81 0.07 3.37 -9.65
N MET A 82 1.02 3.52 -8.72
CA MET A 82 1.27 4.78 -8.02
C MET A 82 2.35 5.57 -8.77
N ASP A 83 1.95 6.60 -9.51
CA ASP A 83 2.84 7.58 -10.15
C ASP A 83 3.10 8.81 -9.24
N LYS A 84 2.33 8.93 -8.16
CA LYS A 84 2.37 10.02 -7.20
C LYS A 84 2.33 9.51 -5.77
N VAL A 85 2.81 10.35 -4.87
CA VAL A 85 2.67 10.19 -3.42
C VAL A 85 2.00 11.42 -2.85
N SER A 86 1.33 11.29 -1.72
CA SER A 86 0.84 12.45 -0.97
C SER A 86 1.95 13.01 -0.08
N GLN A 87 2.05 14.34 0.04
CA GLN A 87 2.80 14.90 1.16
C GLN A 87 2.07 14.60 2.48
N PRO A 88 2.72 13.92 3.44
CA PRO A 88 2.05 13.50 4.66
C PRO A 88 1.78 14.67 5.60
N LEU A 89 0.71 14.57 6.38
CA LEU A 89 0.58 15.34 7.60
C LEU A 89 1.49 14.71 8.66
N ILE A 90 2.24 15.54 9.37
CA ILE A 90 3.18 15.12 10.40
C ILE A 90 2.57 15.42 11.76
N GLY A 91 2.52 14.43 12.65
CA GLY A 91 1.90 14.57 13.98
C GLY A 91 2.38 15.78 14.78
N SER A 92 3.69 16.04 14.75
CA SER A 92 4.31 17.15 15.48
C SER A 92 4.04 18.53 14.86
N ARG A 93 3.59 18.60 13.61
CA ARG A 93 3.40 19.86 12.85
C ARG A 93 1.92 20.17 12.61
N ASP A 94 1.14 19.15 12.25
CA ASP A 94 -0.19 19.30 11.64
C ASP A 94 -1.32 18.90 12.59
N GLY A 95 -1.09 18.98 13.91
CA GLY A 95 -1.99 18.49 14.95
C GLY A 95 -3.44 18.96 14.83
N ASN A 96 -3.70 20.19 14.37
CA ASN A 96 -5.08 20.68 14.18
C ASN A 96 -5.83 19.91 13.09
N LYS A 97 -5.22 19.73 11.91
CA LYS A 97 -5.79 18.96 10.79
C LYS A 97 -5.99 17.50 11.18
N ILE A 98 -4.99 16.92 11.87
CA ILE A 98 -5.04 15.54 12.35
C ILE A 98 -6.17 15.35 13.37
N ASN A 99 -6.33 16.27 14.32
CA ASN A 99 -7.42 16.22 15.31
C ASN A 99 -8.79 16.38 14.65
N GLU A 100 -8.91 17.21 13.62
CA GLU A 100 -10.16 17.35 12.84
C GLU A 100 -10.52 16.03 12.14
N LEU A 101 -9.55 15.42 11.46
CA LEU A 101 -9.71 14.11 10.83
C LEU A 101 -10.11 13.01 11.84
N LEU A 102 -9.43 12.94 12.99
CA LEU A 102 -9.78 12.01 14.06
C LEU A 102 -11.16 12.29 14.65
N GLY A 103 -11.57 13.57 14.70
CA GLY A 103 -12.92 13.97 15.07
C GLY A 103 -13.98 13.42 14.12
N TRP A 104 -13.73 13.42 12.81
CA TRP A 104 -14.63 12.79 11.84
C TRP A 104 -14.68 11.26 11.98
N VAL A 105 -13.59 10.62 12.40
CA VAL A 105 -13.56 9.18 12.72
C VAL A 105 -14.42 8.87 13.94
N ASP A 106 -14.31 9.65 15.02
CA ASP A 106 -15.13 9.47 16.23
C ASP A 106 -16.62 9.71 15.97
N GLN A 107 -16.93 10.63 15.06
CA GLN A 107 -18.31 10.95 14.65
C GLN A 107 -18.90 9.95 13.64
N ALA A 108 -18.08 9.10 13.03
CA ALA A 108 -18.53 8.15 12.03
C ALA A 108 -19.46 7.10 12.66
N ARG A 109 -20.68 6.98 12.14
CA ARG A 109 -21.68 6.06 12.70
C ARG A 109 -21.48 4.68 12.12
N ARG A 110 -21.18 3.68 12.97
CA ARG A 110 -21.11 2.27 12.53
C ARG A 110 -22.44 1.82 11.92
N ILE A 111 -22.36 1.03 10.86
CA ILE A 111 -23.52 0.49 10.15
C ILE A 111 -23.34 -0.99 9.84
N GLU A 112 -24.46 -1.67 9.64
CA GLU A 112 -24.47 -3.04 9.13
C GLU A 112 -23.93 -3.11 7.69
N PRO A 113 -23.19 -4.16 7.33
CA PRO A 113 -22.51 -4.28 6.02
C PRO A 113 -23.45 -4.61 4.84
N ARG A 114 -24.77 -4.46 4.99
CA ARG A 114 -25.75 -4.97 4.01
C ARG A 114 -25.58 -4.30 2.65
N GLY A 115 -25.21 -5.09 1.64
CA GLY A 115 -24.97 -4.61 0.27
C GLY A 115 -23.63 -3.88 0.10
N LEU A 116 -22.81 -3.79 1.15
CA LEU A 116 -21.49 -3.20 1.11
C LEU A 116 -20.42 -4.28 0.98
N THR A 117 -19.30 -3.91 0.39
CA THR A 117 -18.12 -4.76 0.20
C THR A 117 -16.91 -3.98 0.65
N SER A 118 -16.00 -4.67 1.35
CA SER A 118 -14.71 -4.08 1.71
C SER A 118 -13.92 -3.82 0.42
N PRO A 119 -13.40 -2.59 0.24
CA PRO A 119 -12.60 -2.28 -0.94
C PRO A 119 -11.33 -3.12 -0.97
N LEU A 120 -10.89 -3.48 -2.17
CA LEU A 120 -9.68 -4.28 -2.35
C LEU A 120 -8.42 -3.45 -2.00
N ASP A 121 -7.53 -4.04 -1.20
CA ASP A 121 -6.25 -3.43 -0.88
C ASP A 121 -5.43 -3.15 -2.16
N GLY A 122 -4.74 -2.01 -2.17
CA GLY A 122 -3.99 -1.49 -3.32
C GLY A 122 -4.84 -1.08 -4.53
N ARG A 123 -6.19 -1.18 -4.49
CA ARG A 123 -7.09 -0.81 -5.61
C ARG A 123 -8.09 0.29 -5.27
N SER A 124 -8.03 0.82 -4.06
CA SER A 124 -8.84 1.94 -3.60
C SER A 124 -7.93 2.96 -2.93
N MET A 125 -8.28 4.24 -3.04
CA MET A 125 -7.65 5.27 -2.22
C MET A 125 -7.92 4.97 -0.74
N ALA A 126 -6.92 5.19 0.10
CA ALA A 126 -7.08 5.11 1.54
C ALA A 126 -6.38 6.25 2.25
N ILE A 127 -7.00 6.74 3.31
CA ILE A 127 -6.28 7.47 4.34
C ILE A 127 -5.64 6.43 5.26
N ASN A 128 -4.36 6.60 5.54
CA ASN A 128 -3.64 5.83 6.55
C ASN A 128 -3.21 6.80 7.65
N ILE A 129 -3.57 6.47 8.89
CA ILE A 129 -3.15 7.18 10.09
C ILE A 129 -2.26 6.20 10.85
N ASP A 130 -0.96 6.45 10.84
CA ASP A 130 -0.01 5.59 11.56
C ASP A 130 0.42 6.27 12.86
N TYR A 131 0.38 5.50 13.93
CA TYR A 131 0.71 5.94 15.27
C TYR A 131 2.16 5.62 15.62
N ALA A 132 2.72 6.37 16.57
CA ALA A 132 4.10 6.19 17.03
C ALA A 132 4.36 4.80 17.64
N ASN A 133 3.33 4.11 18.10
CA ASN A 133 3.39 2.75 18.64
C ASN A 133 3.38 1.65 17.55
N GLY A 134 3.31 2.02 16.26
CA GLY A 134 3.26 1.10 15.13
C GLY A 134 1.85 0.63 14.74
N GLU A 135 0.80 1.09 15.43
CA GLU A 135 -0.57 0.84 15.00
C GLU A 135 -0.92 1.67 13.76
N ARG A 136 -1.84 1.14 12.95
CA ARG A 136 -2.35 1.79 11.73
C ARG A 136 -3.88 1.74 11.74
N LEU A 137 -4.48 2.89 11.48
CA LEU A 137 -5.89 3.05 11.17
C LEU A 137 -6.00 3.37 9.69
N GLN A 138 -6.76 2.57 8.95
CA GLN A 138 -6.98 2.75 7.53
C GLN A 138 -8.46 3.03 7.24
N ILE A 139 -8.72 4.01 6.40
CA ILE A 139 -10.08 4.45 6.05
C ILE A 139 -10.19 4.51 4.53
N ARG A 140 -11.21 3.86 3.98
CA ARG A 140 -11.46 3.78 2.53
C ARG A 140 -12.93 4.05 2.24
N PRO A 141 -13.30 4.45 1.02
CA PRO A 141 -14.68 4.44 0.59
C PRO A 141 -15.18 2.99 0.54
N ALA A 142 -16.36 2.73 1.09
CA ALA A 142 -17.01 1.42 0.97
C ALA A 142 -17.54 1.23 -0.45
N TRP A 143 -17.57 -0.02 -0.93
CA TRP A 143 -18.02 -0.33 -2.29
C TRP A 143 -19.33 -1.12 -2.30
N THR A 144 -20.03 -1.07 -3.42
CA THR A 144 -20.94 -2.13 -3.84
C THR A 144 -20.34 -2.79 -5.08
N CYS A 145 -20.33 -4.12 -5.12
CA CYS A 145 -19.83 -4.88 -6.25
C CYS A 145 -20.95 -5.72 -6.86
N THR A 146 -21.07 -5.69 -8.19
CA THR A 146 -21.95 -6.55 -8.95
C THR A 146 -21.12 -7.46 -9.83
N SER A 147 -21.45 -8.75 -9.84
CA SER A 147 -20.82 -9.73 -10.72
C SER A 147 -21.84 -10.28 -11.72
N SER A 148 -21.48 -10.30 -12.99
CA SER A 148 -22.26 -10.89 -14.08
C SER A 148 -21.41 -11.90 -14.85
N GLN A 149 -22.05 -12.92 -15.41
CA GLN A 149 -21.38 -13.83 -16.35
C GLN A 149 -21.78 -13.49 -17.79
N ASP A 150 -20.80 -13.42 -18.68
CA ASP A 150 -21.05 -13.28 -20.12
C ASP A 150 -21.52 -14.60 -20.75
N GLU A 151 -21.88 -14.58 -22.03
CA GLU A 151 -22.34 -15.75 -22.78
C GLU A 151 -21.27 -16.85 -22.91
N GLN A 152 -20.00 -16.52 -22.65
CA GLN A 152 -18.86 -17.43 -22.66
C GLN A 152 -18.54 -17.98 -21.26
N GLY A 153 -19.28 -17.57 -20.22
CA GLY A 153 -19.09 -17.98 -18.83
C GLY A 153 -17.99 -17.20 -18.09
N ASN A 154 -17.42 -16.15 -18.68
CA ASN A 154 -16.47 -15.29 -17.98
C ASN A 154 -17.22 -14.41 -16.98
N THR A 155 -16.64 -14.27 -15.78
CA THR A 155 -17.21 -13.40 -14.73
C THR A 155 -16.61 -12.02 -14.83
N GLU A 156 -17.46 -11.01 -15.02
CA GLU A 156 -17.11 -9.61 -14.91
C GLU A 156 -17.61 -9.08 -13.57
N THR A 157 -16.72 -8.39 -12.83
CA THR A 157 -17.07 -7.75 -11.56
C THR A 157 -16.84 -6.26 -11.69
N SER A 158 -17.89 -5.48 -11.41
CA SER A 158 -17.84 -4.02 -11.35
C SER A 158 -18.09 -3.58 -9.93
N CYS A 159 -17.21 -2.72 -9.38
CA CYS A 159 -17.35 -2.16 -8.05
C CYS A 159 -17.45 -0.63 -8.13
N ASN A 160 -18.35 -0.03 -7.36
CA ASN A 160 -18.52 1.41 -7.26
C ASN A 160 -18.50 1.84 -5.79
N SER A 161 -17.89 2.98 -5.50
CA SER A 161 -17.97 3.58 -4.16
C SER A 161 -19.41 3.99 -3.84
N VAL A 162 -19.77 3.84 -2.56
CA VAL A 162 -21.08 4.24 -2.06
C VAL A 162 -20.92 5.55 -1.29
N GLU A 163 -21.65 6.57 -1.73
CA GLU A 163 -21.65 7.91 -1.13
C GLU A 163 -21.85 7.86 0.39
N ASP A 164 -21.07 8.66 1.11
CA ASP A 164 -21.03 8.76 2.57
C ASP A 164 -20.71 7.46 3.32
N ARG A 165 -20.35 6.37 2.62
CA ARG A 165 -20.03 5.09 3.25
C ARG A 165 -18.54 4.84 3.20
N ILE A 166 -17.99 4.49 4.35
CA ILE A 166 -16.60 4.17 4.52
C ILE A 166 -16.43 2.78 5.12
N TRP A 167 -15.29 2.18 4.82
CA TRP A 167 -14.75 1.02 5.50
C TRP A 167 -13.56 1.49 6.33
N VAL A 168 -13.50 1.01 7.57
CA VAL A 168 -12.45 1.34 8.53
C VAL A 168 -11.80 0.05 8.98
N SER A 169 -10.47 0.02 8.97
CA SER A 169 -9.67 -1.07 9.52
C SER A 169 -8.71 -0.56 10.58
N ASN A 170 -8.74 -1.20 11.73
CA ASN A 170 -7.91 -0.91 12.88
C ASN A 170 -7.37 -2.23 13.44
N SER A 171 -6.07 -2.29 13.76
CA SER A 171 -5.43 -3.46 14.35
C SER A 171 -6.06 -3.92 15.68
N LYS A 172 -6.67 -3.00 16.44
CA LYS A 172 -7.31 -3.29 17.74
C LYS A 172 -8.76 -3.74 17.64
N GLU A 173 -9.54 -3.06 16.80
CA GLU A 173 -11.00 -3.21 16.75
C GLU A 173 -11.48 -4.06 15.56
N GLY A 174 -10.56 -4.43 14.68
CA GLY A 174 -10.87 -5.11 13.43
C GLY A 174 -11.43 -4.16 12.37
N GLU A 175 -12.22 -4.73 11.49
CA GLU A 175 -12.79 -4.04 10.33
C GLU A 175 -14.28 -3.78 10.52
N TYR A 176 -14.75 -2.60 10.12
CA TYR A 176 -16.16 -2.26 10.16
C TYR A 176 -16.55 -1.24 9.08
N PHE A 177 -17.85 -1.16 8.79
CA PHE A 177 -18.41 -0.12 7.94
C PHE A 177 -18.99 1.00 8.80
N ALA A 178 -18.87 2.23 8.29
CA ALA A 178 -19.45 3.40 8.92
C ALA A 178 -20.01 4.37 7.88
N GLU A 179 -20.88 5.25 8.36
CA GLU A 179 -21.40 6.40 7.62
C GLU A 179 -20.68 7.66 8.08
N SER A 180 -20.06 8.35 7.14
CA SER A 180 -19.39 9.64 7.33
C SER A 180 -19.19 10.33 5.98
N ALA A 181 -20.03 11.33 5.70
CA ALA A 181 -19.91 12.17 4.51
C ALA A 181 -18.55 12.87 4.47
N SER A 182 -18.12 13.47 5.59
CA SER A 182 -16.84 14.19 5.68
C SER A 182 -15.64 13.31 5.36
N LEU A 183 -15.58 12.07 5.87
CA LEU A 183 -14.48 11.17 5.54
C LEU A 183 -14.56 10.69 4.09
N TYR A 184 -15.76 10.42 3.58
CA TYR A 184 -15.94 10.04 2.19
C TYR A 184 -15.44 11.15 1.24
N ASP A 185 -15.95 12.37 1.39
CA ASP A 185 -15.58 13.53 0.56
C ASP A 185 -14.09 13.85 0.67
N PHE A 186 -13.54 13.78 1.89
CA PHE A 186 -12.13 13.98 2.11
C PHE A 186 -11.27 12.96 1.35
N ILE A 187 -11.63 11.67 1.35
CA ILE A 187 -10.89 10.65 0.59
C ILE A 187 -10.99 10.90 -0.92
N GLN A 188 -12.17 11.30 -1.40
CA GLN A 188 -12.39 11.48 -2.83
C GLN A 188 -11.58 12.64 -3.40
N GLN A 189 -11.52 13.78 -2.70
CA GLN A 189 -10.93 14.99 -3.27
C GLN A 189 -10.32 15.96 -2.25
N ASP A 190 -10.96 16.20 -1.10
CA ASP A 190 -10.57 17.34 -0.25
C ASP A 190 -9.21 17.14 0.44
N TYR A 191 -8.71 15.90 0.50
CA TYR A 191 -7.36 15.65 1.01
C TYR A 191 -6.28 16.43 0.27
N LEU A 192 -6.49 16.81 -1.00
CA LEU A 192 -5.47 17.51 -1.80
C LEU A 192 -5.08 18.87 -1.22
N ASP A 193 -6.00 19.53 -0.53
CA ASP A 193 -5.73 20.80 0.15
C ASP A 193 -4.84 20.62 1.39
N TRP A 194 -4.82 19.40 1.94
CA TRP A 194 -4.08 19.08 3.15
C TRP A 194 -2.78 18.33 2.87
N MET A 195 -2.82 17.43 1.89
CA MET A 195 -1.81 16.45 1.52
C MET A 195 -1.69 16.42 -0.02
N PRO A 196 -1.11 17.47 -0.63
CA PRO A 196 -1.04 17.56 -2.09
C PRO A 196 -0.30 16.37 -2.69
N SER A 197 -0.74 15.93 -3.86
CA SER A 197 -0.03 14.89 -4.62
C SER A 197 1.21 15.48 -5.29
N VAL A 198 2.33 14.83 -5.10
CA VAL A 198 3.63 15.22 -5.66
C VAL A 198 4.28 14.02 -6.32
N ALA A 199 5.24 14.27 -7.22
CA ALA A 199 6.10 13.20 -7.71
C ALA A 199 6.90 12.65 -6.51
N PRO A 200 7.16 11.33 -6.43
CA PRO A 200 7.94 10.76 -5.33
C PRO A 200 9.39 11.27 -5.30
N TYR A 201 9.93 11.66 -6.45
CA TYR A 201 11.27 12.20 -6.57
C TYR A 201 11.45 13.09 -7.81
N GLU A 202 12.52 13.88 -7.79
CA GLU A 202 13.09 14.63 -8.90
C GLU A 202 14.55 14.18 -9.04
N ALA A 203 14.90 13.53 -10.15
CA ALA A 203 16.25 13.04 -10.41
C ALA A 203 16.68 13.40 -11.85
N PRO A 204 17.97 13.71 -12.09
CA PRO A 204 18.48 13.92 -13.43
C PRO A 204 18.50 12.61 -14.22
N ASP A 205 18.10 12.68 -15.48
CA ASP A 205 18.12 11.56 -16.44
C ASP A 205 19.41 11.53 -17.28
N GLN A 206 20.23 12.59 -17.24
CA GLN A 206 21.51 12.69 -17.92
C GLN A 206 22.53 13.47 -17.08
N LEU A 207 23.75 12.96 -16.99
CA LEU A 207 24.88 13.59 -16.28
C LEU A 207 26.21 13.28 -16.99
N LYS A 208 27.27 14.03 -16.69
CA LYS A 208 28.65 13.66 -17.04
C LYS A 208 29.39 13.08 -15.83
N ALA A 209 30.35 12.20 -16.07
CA ALA A 209 31.30 11.78 -15.04
C ALA A 209 31.98 13.01 -14.42
N GLY A 210 31.97 13.11 -13.09
CA GLY A 210 32.46 14.29 -12.37
C GLY A 210 31.48 15.45 -12.21
N ASP A 211 30.26 15.37 -12.76
CA ASP A 211 29.23 16.40 -12.55
C ASP A 211 28.67 16.34 -11.12
N GLU A 212 28.20 17.50 -10.64
CA GLU A 212 27.35 17.55 -9.45
C GLU A 212 25.95 17.00 -9.78
N TYR A 213 25.36 16.28 -8.83
CA TYR A 213 23.96 15.84 -8.91
C TYR A 213 23.16 16.34 -7.71
N LEU A 214 21.87 16.48 -7.96
CA LEU A 214 20.85 16.80 -6.96
C LEU A 214 19.63 15.91 -7.22
N ILE A 215 19.28 15.11 -6.22
CA ILE A 215 18.05 14.32 -6.20
C ILE A 215 17.23 14.79 -5.01
N ARG A 216 15.95 15.07 -5.26
CA ARG A 216 14.98 15.40 -4.21
C ARG A 216 13.95 14.31 -4.15
N GLY A 217 13.46 14.00 -2.95
CA GLY A 217 12.31 13.13 -2.81
C GLY A 217 11.33 13.64 -1.78
N HIS A 218 10.11 13.15 -1.97
CA HIS A 218 8.91 13.66 -1.34
C HIS A 218 8.06 12.51 -0.81
N GLY A 219 7.21 12.79 0.17
CA GLY A 219 6.24 11.83 0.69
C GLY A 219 6.82 10.59 1.38
N ALA A 220 8.10 10.59 1.79
CA ALA A 220 8.72 9.43 2.41
C ALA A 220 8.16 9.19 3.83
N LEU A 221 7.79 7.94 4.14
CA LEU A 221 7.23 7.51 5.43
C LEU A 221 8.26 6.75 6.27
N ALA A 222 9.50 7.25 6.25
CA ALA A 222 10.63 6.65 6.95
C ALA A 222 11.52 7.74 7.56
N ASP A 223 12.38 7.37 8.49
CA ASP A 223 13.36 8.30 9.08
C ASP A 223 14.56 8.55 8.14
N TRP A 224 14.78 7.65 7.18
CA TRP A 224 15.89 7.70 6.24
C TRP A 224 15.44 7.24 4.87
N ALA A 225 16.01 7.86 3.83
CA ALA A 225 15.97 7.38 2.46
C ALA A 225 17.36 6.90 2.06
N THR A 226 17.42 5.93 1.15
CA THR A 226 18.66 5.44 0.56
C THR A 226 18.64 5.73 -0.93
N VAL A 227 19.73 6.30 -1.45
CA VAL A 227 19.91 6.55 -2.88
C VAL A 227 21.17 5.86 -3.34
N GLU A 228 21.02 5.00 -4.34
CA GLU A 228 22.10 4.25 -4.95
C GLU A 228 22.21 4.57 -6.43
N LEU A 229 23.44 4.63 -6.96
CA LEU A 229 23.70 4.58 -8.39
C LEU A 229 24.22 3.19 -8.72
N ILE A 230 23.57 2.51 -9.66
CA ILE A 230 23.84 1.11 -9.98
C ILE A 230 24.18 0.95 -11.46
N GLU A 231 25.18 0.12 -11.75
CA GLU A 231 25.57 -0.35 -13.09
C GLU A 231 25.63 -1.88 -13.05
N ASP A 232 24.90 -2.58 -13.92
CA ASP A 232 24.96 -4.06 -14.01
C ASP A 232 24.82 -4.83 -12.67
N ASN A 233 24.07 -4.26 -11.70
CA ASN A 233 23.87 -4.71 -10.30
C ASN A 233 25.01 -4.38 -9.31
N ASP A 234 26.03 -3.64 -9.72
CA ASP A 234 27.07 -3.13 -8.83
C ASP A 234 26.73 -1.70 -8.37
N THR A 235 26.70 -1.51 -7.05
CA THR A 235 26.48 -0.19 -6.44
C THR A 235 27.76 0.65 -6.56
N VAL A 236 27.69 1.72 -7.36
CA VAL A 236 28.78 2.65 -7.63
C VAL A 236 28.80 3.79 -6.62
N LEU A 237 27.63 4.23 -6.19
CA LEU A 237 27.45 5.27 -5.19
C LEU A 237 26.30 4.88 -4.27
N LEU A 238 26.48 5.11 -2.97
CA LEU A 238 25.46 4.86 -1.94
C LEU A 238 25.41 6.04 -0.99
N GLN A 239 24.21 6.56 -0.76
CA GLN A 239 23.94 7.56 0.26
C GLN A 239 22.75 7.18 1.12
N LYS A 240 22.87 7.43 2.42
CA LYS A 240 21.77 7.37 3.38
C LYS A 240 21.45 8.80 3.84
N ILE A 241 20.23 9.25 3.56
CA ILE A 241 19.80 10.65 3.72
C ILE A 241 18.72 10.71 4.81
N PRO A 242 18.83 11.60 5.80
CA PRO A 242 17.76 11.78 6.78
C PRO A 242 16.52 12.37 6.10
N VAL A 243 15.36 11.79 6.40
CA VAL A 243 14.07 12.33 5.97
C VAL A 243 13.57 13.30 7.03
N LYS A 244 13.09 14.45 6.58
CA LYS A 244 12.45 15.43 7.44
C LYS A 244 11.08 15.76 6.87
N ASP A 245 10.04 15.45 7.64
CA ASP A 245 8.66 15.77 7.29
C ASP A 245 8.22 15.21 5.92
N GLY A 246 8.72 14.02 5.57
CA GLY A 246 8.48 13.37 4.27
C GLY A 246 9.42 13.80 3.14
N GLU A 247 10.28 14.79 3.39
CA GLU A 247 11.17 15.39 2.40
C GLU A 247 12.63 14.98 2.62
N TRP A 248 13.37 14.78 1.55
CA TRP A 248 14.81 14.48 1.61
C TRP A 248 15.57 14.97 0.38
N GLN A 249 16.88 15.12 0.52
CA GLN A 249 17.74 15.60 -0.56
C GLN A 249 19.09 14.86 -0.56
N ALA A 250 19.38 14.19 -1.66
CA ALA A 250 20.70 13.63 -1.96
C ALA A 250 21.46 14.58 -2.89
N LYS A 251 22.71 14.88 -2.57
CA LYS A 251 23.56 15.74 -3.39
C LYS A 251 25.01 15.30 -3.29
N GLY A 252 25.74 15.44 -4.37
CA GLY A 252 27.15 15.08 -4.41
C GLY A 252 27.73 15.28 -5.79
N THR A 253 28.86 14.63 -6.04
CA THR A 253 29.56 14.65 -7.33
C THR A 253 29.74 13.21 -7.78
N LEU A 254 29.48 12.94 -9.06
CA LEU A 254 29.76 11.63 -9.64
C LEU A 254 31.27 11.36 -9.67
N PRO A 255 31.74 10.11 -9.50
CA PRO A 255 33.13 9.78 -9.74
C PRO A 255 33.58 10.20 -11.15
N ASP A 256 34.78 10.78 -11.28
CA ASP A 256 35.32 11.22 -12.58
C ASP A 256 35.66 10.06 -13.53
N ASN A 257 35.78 8.85 -13.00
CA ASN A 257 36.22 7.65 -13.70
C ASN A 257 35.07 6.70 -14.07
N LEU A 258 33.81 7.17 -14.02
CA LEU A 258 32.67 6.37 -14.46
C LEU A 258 32.73 6.14 -15.97
N PRO A 259 32.60 4.88 -16.44
CA PRO A 259 32.36 4.59 -17.83
C PRO A 259 31.13 5.34 -18.38
N GLU A 260 31.19 5.69 -19.65
CA GLU A 260 30.00 6.12 -20.38
C GLU A 260 29.02 4.94 -20.51
N GLY A 261 27.76 5.16 -20.12
CA GLY A 261 26.78 4.08 -20.09
C GLY A 261 25.43 4.48 -19.48
N ASP A 262 24.54 3.50 -19.46
CA ASP A 262 23.24 3.61 -18.80
C ASP A 262 23.35 3.05 -17.38
N TYR A 263 22.92 3.85 -16.41
CA TYR A 263 22.90 3.53 -15.00
C TYR A 263 21.47 3.65 -14.47
N GLU A 264 21.26 3.21 -13.24
CA GLU A 264 19.97 3.37 -12.55
C GLU A 264 20.18 4.02 -11.17
N TRP A 265 19.40 5.07 -10.89
CA TRP A 265 19.18 5.50 -9.53
C TRP A 265 18.18 4.57 -8.86
N GLN A 266 18.63 3.81 -7.86
CA GLN A 266 17.73 3.05 -6.98
C GLN A 266 17.46 3.88 -5.72
N ILE A 267 16.20 4.24 -5.51
CA ILE A 267 15.75 5.11 -4.44
C ILE A 267 14.84 4.31 -3.51
N ASP A 268 15.30 4.01 -2.31
CA ASP A 268 14.51 3.33 -1.28
C ASP A 268 14.04 4.32 -0.21
N THR A 269 12.73 4.35 0.01
CA THR A 269 12.07 5.21 1.00
C THR A 269 11.48 4.41 2.17
N GLY A 270 11.89 3.15 2.32
CA GLY A 270 11.44 2.21 3.35
C GLY A 270 10.18 1.44 2.97
N GLU A 271 9.16 2.15 2.45
CA GLU A 271 7.90 1.55 1.99
C GLU A 271 7.94 1.21 0.49
N THR A 272 8.71 1.95 -0.30
CA THR A 272 8.75 1.80 -1.75
C THR A 272 10.16 2.04 -2.27
N THR A 273 10.53 1.22 -3.25
CA THR A 273 11.76 1.35 -4.01
C THR A 273 11.42 1.80 -5.43
N TYR A 274 12.12 2.82 -5.90
CA TYR A 274 12.00 3.35 -7.26
C TYR A 274 13.29 3.12 -8.03
N GLY A 275 13.15 2.80 -9.32
CA GLY A 275 14.26 2.73 -10.27
C GLY A 275 14.14 3.83 -11.32
N VAL A 276 15.21 4.61 -11.52
CA VAL A 276 15.23 5.72 -12.47
C VAL A 276 16.45 5.59 -13.37
N ALA A 277 16.24 5.42 -14.66
CA ALA A 277 17.35 5.39 -15.62
C ALA A 277 18.06 6.76 -15.67
N VAL A 278 19.38 6.73 -15.69
CA VAL A 278 20.24 7.90 -15.90
C VAL A 278 21.36 7.54 -16.87
N HIS A 279 21.58 8.38 -17.87
CA HIS A 279 22.67 8.20 -18.80
C HIS A 279 23.89 9.02 -18.35
N ILE A 280 25.06 8.38 -18.25
CA ILE A 280 26.31 9.04 -17.89
C ILE A 280 27.20 9.13 -19.13
N SER A 281 27.63 10.35 -19.48
CA SER A 281 28.60 10.58 -20.55
C SER A 281 29.97 11.00 -20.00
N HIS A 282 31.02 10.89 -20.81
CA HIS A 282 32.31 11.49 -20.45
C HIS A 282 32.28 13.03 -20.56
N LYS A 283 33.28 13.66 -19.95
CA LYS A 283 33.49 15.12 -20.00
C LYS A 283 33.70 15.65 -21.41
#